data_AF-A0A7X8M6T5-F1
#
_entry.id   AF-A0A7X8M6T5-F1
#
_cell.length_a   1.000
_cell.length_b   1.000
_cell.length_c   1.000
_cell.angle_alpha   90.00
_cell.angle_beta   90.00
_cell.angle_gamma   90.00
#
_symmetry.space_group_name_H-M   'P 1'
#
loop_
_entity.id
_entity.type
_entity.pdbx_description
1 polymer ?
#
loop_
_entity_poly.entity_id
_entity_poly.type
_entity_poly.pdbx_seq_one_letter_code
_entity_poly.pdbx_strand_id
1 'polypeptide(L)' 'MNRAKKSIPVSYKGIQLDCGYRLDLLVENRLILEKESVDKLSPFHETQTLTYLR' A
#
# COMPACT_ATOMS: atom_id res chain seq x y z
N MET A 1 -0.26 -6.66 19.48
CA MET A 1 -0.21 -6.61 18.00
C MET A 1 0.75 -5.51 17.59
N ASN A 2 1.87 -5.86 16.97
CA ASN A 2 2.94 -4.91 16.63
C ASN A 2 2.47 -4.03 15.45
N ARG A 3 2.33 -2.71 15.66
CA ARG A 3 1.96 -1.74 14.62
C ARG A 3 3.21 -1.35 13.83
N ALA A 4 3.64 -2.17 12.88
CA ALA A 4 4.81 -1.87 12.05
C ALA A 4 4.40 -1.76 10.57
N LYS A 5 4.36 -0.53 10.05
CA LYS A 5 4.18 -0.25 8.62
C LYS A 5 5.36 -0.82 7.84
N LYS A 6 5.11 -1.71 6.88
CA LYS A 6 6.16 -2.38 6.10
C LYS A 6 6.47 -1.61 4.83
N SER A 7 7.71 -1.14 4.66
CA SER A 7 8.16 -0.53 3.40
C SER A 7 8.12 -1.57 2.28
N ILE A 8 7.53 -1.19 1.16
CA ILE A 8 7.47 -2.03 -0.04
C ILE A 8 8.14 -1.30 -1.19
N PRO A 9 9.16 -1.89 -1.83
CA PRO A 9 9.73 -1.35 -3.06
C PRO A 9 8.70 -1.50 -4.18
N VAL A 10 8.37 -0.40 -4.84
CA VAL A 10 7.43 -0.39 -5.96
C VAL A 10 8.21 -0.10 -7.23
N SER A 11 8.07 -0.97 -8.23
CA SER A 11 8.57 -0.72 -9.58
C SER A 11 7.39 -0.34 -10.48
N TYR A 12 7.43 0.85 -11.08
CA TYR A 12 6.40 1.30 -11.99
C TYR A 12 7.02 1.71 -13.33
N LYS A 13 6.58 1.07 -14.41
CA LYS A 13 7.11 1.31 -15.77
C LYS A 13 8.65 1.22 -15.86
N GLY A 14 9.24 0.28 -15.11
CA GLY A 14 10.69 0.07 -15.06
C GLY A 14 11.46 1.05 -14.16
N ILE A 15 10.76 1.96 -13.48
CA ILE A 15 11.36 2.91 -12.54
C ILE A 15 11.09 2.41 -11.11
N GLN A 16 12.15 2.22 -10.33
CA GLN A 16 12.05 2.03 -8.88
C GLN A 16 11.58 3.33 -8.25
N LEU A 17 10.40 3.29 -7.65
CA LEU A 17 9.82 4.41 -6.94
C LEU A 17 10.41 4.45 -5.52
N ASP A 18 11.24 5.47 -5.25
CA ASP A 18 11.80 5.72 -3.92
C ASP A 18 10.81 6.48 -2.99
N CYS A 19 9.57 6.68 -3.44
CA CYS A 19 8.54 7.18 -2.56
C CYS A 19 8.16 6.05 -1.59
N GLY A 20 8.31 6.34 -0.29
CA GLY A 20 8.18 5.41 0.84
C GLY A 20 6.78 4.84 1.04
N TYR A 21 6.28 4.12 0.04
CA TYR A 21 5.07 3.33 0.08
C TYR A 21 5.19 2.30 1.20
N ARG A 22 4.18 2.29 2.05
CA ARG A 22 4.13 1.42 3.22
C ARG A 22 2.77 0.77 3.28
N LEU A 23 2.77 -0.56 3.37
CA LEU A 23 1.57 -1.31 3.72
C LEU A 23 1.34 -1.20 5.22
N ASP A 24 0.09 -0.96 5.59
CA ASP A 24 -0.33 -1.01 6.99
C ASP A 24 -0.34 -2.47 7.51
N LEU A 25 -0.91 -3.41 6.75
CA LEU A 25 -0.91 -4.82 7.11
C LEU A 25 -0.96 -5.74 5.87
N LEU A 26 -0.14 -6.78 5.89
CA LEU A 26 -0.13 -7.88 4.91
C LEU A 26 -0.30 -9.20 5.66
N VAL A 27 -1.39 -9.91 5.38
CA VAL A 27 -1.71 -11.21 5.99
C VAL A 27 -1.34 -12.33 5.03
N GLU A 28 -0.51 -13.26 5.50
CA GLU A 28 -0.06 -14.45 4.77
C GLU A 28 0.45 -14.19 3.34
N ASN A 29 1.01 -13.00 3.07
CA ASN A 29 1.40 -12.54 1.73
C ASN A 29 0.29 -12.62 0.66
N ARG A 30 -0.98 -12.56 1.07
CA ARG A 30 -2.14 -12.75 0.18
C ARG A 30 -3.22 -11.69 0.33
N LEU A 31 -3.36 -11.09 1.52
CA LEU A 31 -4.38 -10.09 1.79
C LEU A 31 -3.75 -8.80 2.31
N ILE A 32 -4.01 -7.71 1.59
CA ILE A 32 -3.60 -6.36 1.98
C ILE A 32 -4.77 -5.69 2.72
N LEU A 33 -4.46 -5.05 3.85
CA LEU A 33 -5.42 -4.26 4.63
C LEU A 33 -4.84 -2.86 4.87
N GLU A 34 -5.46 -1.86 4.25
CA GLU A 34 -5.14 -0.44 4.44
C GLU A 34 -6.15 0.20 5.39
N LYS A 35 -5.66 0.95 6.38
CA LYS A 35 -6.52 1.67 7.31
C LYS A 35 -6.60 3.14 6.90
N GLU A 36 -7.74 3.51 6.34
CA GLU A 36 -8.06 4.91 6.05
C GLU A 36 -9.07 5.46 7.06
N SER A 37 -8.84 6.68 7.54
CA SER A 37 -9.77 7.42 8.40
C SER A 37 -10.21 8.69 7.69
N VAL A 38 -11.08 8.53 6.70
CA VAL A 38 -11.52 9.59 5.79
C VAL A 38 -13.04 9.57 5.66
N ASP A 39 -13.64 10.73 5.39
CA ASP A 39 -15.10 10.85 5.20
C ASP A 39 -15.59 10.06 3.97
N LYS A 40 -14.76 10.01 2.92
CA LYS A 40 -15.02 9.25 1.68
C LYS A 40 -13.72 8.74 1.08
N LEU A 41 -13.78 7.56 0.46
CA LEU A 41 -12.69 7.03 -0.33
C LEU A 41 -12.50 7.87 -1.60
N SER A 42 -11.29 8.39 -1.79
CA SER A 42 -10.86 9.03 -3.04
C SER A 42 -10.19 8.02 -3.99
N PRO A 43 -10.12 8.33 -5.31
CA PRO A 43 -9.41 7.52 -6.29
C PRO A 43 -7.91 7.30 -5.98
N PHE A 44 -7.33 8.16 -5.13
CA PHE A 44 -5.95 8.01 -4.68
C PHE A 44 -5.77 6.74 -3.84
N HIS A 45 -6.62 6.49 -2.84
CA HIS A 45 -6.52 5.29 -1.99
C HIS A 45 -6.70 4.00 -2.81
N GLU A 46 -7.60 4.04 -3.80
CA GLU A 46 -7.81 2.92 -4.72
C GLU A 46 -6.57 2.69 -5.60
N THR A 47 -6.03 3.75 -6.20
CA THR A 47 -4.83 3.67 -7.04
C THR A 47 -3.62 3.19 -6.25
N GLN A 48 -3.48 3.60 -4.99
CA GLN A 48 -2.43 3.13 -4.09
C GLN A 48 -2.57 1.62 -3.83
N THR A 49 -3.76 1.16 -3.45
CA THR A 49 -4.02 -0.27 -3.21
C THR A 49 -3.74 -1.11 -4.47
N LEU A 50 -4.23 -0.64 -5.63
CA LEU A 50 -3.98 -1.30 -6.91
C LEU A 50 -2.50 -1.30 -7.30
N THR A 51 -1.73 -0.30 -6.88
CA THR A 51 -0.29 -0.26 -7.14
C THR A 51 0.44 -1.38 -6.41
N TYR A 52 -0.02 -1.79 -5.23
CA TYR A 52 0.53 -2.95 -4.51
C TYR A 52 0.11 -4.30 -5.06
N LEU A 53 -1.04 -4.37 -5.75
CA LEU A 53 -1.56 -5.60 -6.33
C LEU A 53 -1.02 -5.91 -7.74
N ARG A 54 -0.31 -4.95 -8.34
CA ARG A 54 0.34 -5.08 -9.65
C ARG A 54 1.73 -5.68 -9.49
#